data_AF-A0A1A2SV08-F1
#
_entry.id   AF-A0A1A2SV08-F1
#
_cell.length_a   1.000
_cell.length_b   1.000
_cell.length_c   1.000
_cell.angle_alpha   90.00
_cell.angle_beta   90.00
_cell.angle_gamma   90.00
#
_symmetry.space_group_name_H-M   'P 1'
#
loop_
_entity.id
_entity.type
_entity.pdbx_description
1 polymer ?
#
loop_
_entity_poly.entity_id
_entity_poly.type
_entity_poly.pdbx_seq_one_letter_code
_entity_poly.pdbx_strand_id
1 'polypeptide(L)'
;MTSTPPVIFIIFNRTDTAKQTFEMIRAARPKQLLVVADGPRLDVPGEAAKCAATRAIIGGVDWDCDVQTNFSETNLGIRRCVSSGISWAFEFVDQAVVLEHDCVPSLSFFGYCASLLDRYENDERVMMISGQNHLFGHATTADSYYFSRYPHVMWGWATWKRAWAKYDVNMERWPEIRDRKLFDQFFPARRERYYWESIFQYAVYEGKVDTWDYQWFYSMWANSGLCVTPAINLVRNIGLDAEATHTNTKYDKIYRVLAADDLSLPLTHPKMVLASSDKDQLEAKLRFSYHTRGLLGTYFRYLALKVRVSRAVRQIRNRQRSSRNRRPRPDSKVAQTRASQ
;
A
#
# COMPACT_ATOMS: atom_id res chain seq x y z
N MET A 1 27.89 13.45 2.38
CA MET A 1 27.93 11.97 2.40
C MET A 1 26.50 11.51 2.64
N THR A 2 25.79 11.11 1.59
CA THR A 2 24.40 10.64 1.72
C THR A 2 24.40 9.35 2.53
N SER A 3 23.93 9.42 3.77
CA SER A 3 23.76 8.24 4.62
C SER A 3 22.71 7.33 3.98
N THR A 4 23.05 6.06 3.76
CA THR A 4 22.08 5.05 3.35
C THR A 4 21.02 4.92 4.46
N PRO A 5 19.72 5.02 4.14
CA PRO A 5 18.67 4.90 5.14
C PRO A 5 18.61 3.48 5.71
N PRO A 6 18.05 3.30 6.92
CA PRO A 6 17.81 1.97 7.48
C PRO A 6 16.95 1.12 6.53
N VAL A 7 17.25 -0.17 6.43
CA VAL A 7 16.55 -1.10 5.55
C VAL A 7 15.80 -2.13 6.38
N ILE A 8 14.50 -2.27 6.14
CA ILE A 8 13.67 -3.36 6.64
C ILE A 8 13.61 -4.42 5.54
N PHE A 9 14.12 -5.61 5.82
CA PHE A 9 14.14 -6.72 4.89
C PHE A 9 13.19 -7.83 5.34
N ILE A 10 12.14 -8.07 4.55
CA ILE A 10 11.09 -9.05 4.86
C ILE A 10 11.35 -10.34 4.09
N ILE A 11 11.61 -11.42 4.82
CA ILE A 11 11.99 -12.73 4.28
C ILE A 11 11.01 -13.84 4.69
N PHE A 12 10.97 -14.90 3.89
CA PHE A 12 10.14 -16.08 4.19
C PHE A 12 10.84 -17.41 3.86
N ASN A 13 10.51 -18.02 2.72
CA ASN A 13 10.95 -19.38 2.37
C ASN A 13 11.68 -19.47 1.02
N ARG A 14 12.00 -18.33 0.38
CA ARG A 14 12.64 -18.28 -0.95
C ARG A 14 14.08 -17.80 -0.85
N THR A 15 14.98 -18.75 -0.64
CA THR A 15 16.43 -18.49 -0.51
C THR A 15 17.01 -17.83 -1.78
N ASP A 16 16.63 -18.29 -2.98
CA ASP A 16 17.26 -17.85 -4.23
C ASP A 16 16.97 -16.38 -4.56
N THR A 17 15.71 -15.95 -4.40
CA THR A 17 15.33 -14.56 -4.62
C THR A 17 15.83 -13.67 -3.48
N ALA A 18 15.74 -14.15 -2.23
CA ALA A 18 16.23 -13.42 -1.06
C ALA A 18 17.72 -13.09 -1.19
N LYS A 19 18.52 -14.04 -1.72
CA LYS A 19 19.94 -13.83 -1.95
C LYS A 19 20.21 -12.72 -2.95
N GLN A 20 19.48 -12.67 -4.07
CA GLN A 20 19.65 -11.60 -5.06
C GLN A 20 19.33 -10.22 -4.49
N THR A 21 18.24 -10.11 -3.74
CA THR A 21 17.88 -8.86 -3.06
C THR A 21 18.92 -8.49 -2.00
N PHE A 22 19.41 -9.46 -1.24
CA PHE A 22 20.43 -9.25 -0.21
C PHE A 22 21.76 -8.76 -0.79
N GLU A 23 22.21 -9.26 -1.95
CA GLU A 23 23.44 -8.75 -2.59
C GLU A 23 23.32 -7.26 -2.95
N MET A 24 22.13 -6.79 -3.35
CA MET A 24 21.90 -5.37 -3.61
C MET A 24 21.92 -4.54 -2.32
N ILE A 25 21.33 -5.05 -1.23
CA ILE A 25 21.40 -4.42 0.09
C ILE A 25 22.85 -4.36 0.58
N ARG A 26 23.60 -5.45 0.42
CA ARG A 26 25.03 -5.54 0.76
C ARG A 26 25.87 -4.55 -0.04
N ALA A 27 25.60 -4.38 -1.33
CA ALA A 27 26.28 -3.39 -2.15
C ALA A 27 25.98 -1.94 -1.70
N ALA A 28 24.78 -1.68 -1.17
CA ALA A 28 24.40 -0.38 -0.62
C ALA A 28 24.95 -0.08 0.79
N ARG A 29 25.42 -1.11 1.51
CA ARG A 29 26.03 -1.04 2.85
C ARG A 29 25.26 -0.15 3.84
N PRO A 30 23.99 -0.44 4.15
CA PRO A 30 23.24 0.32 5.13
C PRO A 30 23.85 0.16 6.53
N LYS A 31 23.79 1.20 7.36
CA LYS A 31 24.27 1.12 8.75
C LYS A 31 23.35 0.31 9.67
N GLN A 32 22.07 0.21 9.31
CA GLN A 32 21.05 -0.51 10.08
C GLN A 32 20.24 -1.39 9.15
N LEU A 33 20.14 -2.68 9.50
CA LEU A 33 19.39 -3.68 8.78
C LEU A 33 18.45 -4.41 9.75
N LEU A 34 17.15 -4.24 9.54
CA LEU A 34 16.10 -4.86 10.34
C LEU A 34 15.49 -6.00 9.54
N VAL A 35 15.70 -7.24 9.95
CA VAL A 35 15.23 -8.41 9.22
C VAL A 35 14.01 -9.01 9.89
N VAL A 36 12.92 -9.12 9.15
CA VAL A 36 11.67 -9.72 9.62
C VAL A 36 11.47 -11.03 8.87
N ALA A 37 11.30 -12.13 9.60
CA ALA A 37 11.00 -13.43 9.00
C ALA A 37 9.75 -14.06 9.62
N ASP A 38 8.82 -14.51 8.78
CA ASP A 38 7.70 -15.35 9.26
C ASP A 38 8.18 -16.77 9.60
N GLY A 39 7.39 -17.46 10.42
CA GLY A 39 7.65 -18.84 10.82
C GLY A 39 7.26 -19.85 9.74
N PRO A 40 7.91 -21.02 9.70
CA PRO A 40 7.59 -22.06 8.71
C PRO A 40 6.16 -22.58 8.92
N ARG A 41 5.47 -22.91 7.82
CA ARG A 41 4.20 -23.63 7.87
C ARG A 41 4.46 -25.08 8.24
N LEU A 42 3.83 -25.55 9.31
CA LEU A 42 3.96 -26.93 9.80
C LEU A 42 3.43 -27.95 8.78
N ASP A 43 2.49 -27.54 7.94
CA ASP A 43 1.80 -28.40 6.97
C ASP A 43 2.58 -28.64 5.67
N VAL A 44 3.73 -27.99 5.48
CA VAL A 44 4.54 -28.08 4.25
C VAL A 44 5.89 -28.74 4.55
N PRO A 45 6.11 -30.02 4.13
CA PRO A 45 7.37 -30.71 4.32
C PRO A 45 8.55 -29.95 3.69
N GLY A 46 9.62 -29.74 4.46
CA GLY A 46 10.84 -29.08 4.00
C GLY A 46 10.83 -27.55 4.04
N GLU A 47 9.71 -26.91 4.43
CA GLU A 47 9.64 -25.45 4.54
C GLU A 47 10.54 -24.92 5.68
N ALA A 48 10.62 -25.65 6.80
CA ALA A 48 11.53 -25.32 7.90
C ALA A 48 13.00 -25.24 7.47
N ALA A 49 13.44 -26.15 6.59
CA ALA A 49 14.81 -26.13 6.06
C ALA A 49 15.04 -24.94 5.11
N LYS A 50 14.04 -24.60 4.27
CA LYS A 50 14.10 -23.43 3.38
C LYS A 50 14.12 -22.10 4.17
N CYS A 51 13.29 -22.00 5.22
CA CYS A 51 13.29 -20.84 6.12
C CYS A 51 14.63 -20.70 6.85
N ALA A 52 15.19 -21.81 7.37
CA ALA A 52 16.51 -21.79 8.01
C ALA A 52 17.61 -21.36 7.02
N ALA A 53 17.59 -21.87 5.79
CA ALA A 53 18.53 -21.47 4.74
C ALA A 53 18.39 -19.99 4.37
N THR A 54 17.17 -19.46 4.32
CA THR A 54 16.92 -18.03 4.04
C THR A 54 17.44 -17.15 5.18
N ARG A 55 17.24 -17.57 6.43
CA ARG A 55 17.77 -16.86 7.61
C ARG A 55 19.30 -16.86 7.65
N ALA A 56 19.93 -17.94 7.17
CA ALA A 56 21.40 -18.02 7.11
C ALA A 56 22.03 -16.98 6.16
N ILE A 57 21.29 -16.45 5.18
CA ILE A 57 21.79 -15.38 4.28
C ILE A 57 22.20 -14.13 5.07
N ILE A 58 21.50 -13.84 6.17
CA ILE A 58 21.76 -12.67 7.01
C ILE A 58 23.14 -12.76 7.68
N GLY A 59 23.69 -13.97 7.86
CA GLY A 59 25.06 -14.16 8.35
C GLY A 59 26.14 -13.71 7.36
N GLY A 60 25.79 -13.36 6.12
CA GLY A 60 26.69 -12.85 5.09
C GLY A 60 26.94 -11.34 5.14
N VAL A 61 26.55 -10.65 6.22
CA VAL A 61 26.82 -9.22 6.42
C VAL A 61 28.32 -9.03 6.72
N ASP A 62 29.06 -8.47 5.76
CA ASP A 62 30.51 -8.25 5.83
C ASP A 62 30.91 -6.78 6.07
N TRP A 63 29.96 -5.92 6.42
CA TRP A 63 30.17 -4.49 6.69
C TRP A 63 29.69 -4.11 8.09
N ASP A 64 30.13 -2.95 8.58
CA ASP A 64 29.71 -2.40 9.87
C ASP A 64 28.22 -2.03 9.83
N CYS A 65 27.38 -2.93 10.34
CA CYS A 65 25.93 -2.86 10.29
C CYS A 65 25.34 -3.33 11.62
N ASP A 66 24.44 -2.53 12.19
CA ASP A 66 23.57 -2.99 13.27
C ASP A 66 22.44 -3.84 12.67
N VAL A 67 22.55 -5.15 12.85
CA VAL A 67 21.58 -6.13 12.34
C VAL A 67 20.65 -6.53 13.47
N GLN A 68 19.37 -6.19 13.33
CA GLN A 68 18.33 -6.60 14.25
C GLN A 68 17.39 -7.60 13.56
N THR A 69 17.05 -8.68 14.25
CA THR A 69 16.25 -9.76 13.67
C THR A 69 14.98 -9.99 14.48
N ASN A 70 13.84 -9.99 13.80
CA ASN A 70 12.56 -10.42 14.34
C ASN A 70 12.09 -11.67 13.61
N PHE A 71 12.27 -12.82 14.25
CA PHE A 71 11.97 -14.12 13.69
C PHE A 71 10.76 -14.71 14.41
N SER A 72 9.66 -14.86 13.69
CA SER A 72 8.52 -15.60 14.21
C SER A 72 8.82 -17.10 14.20
N GLU A 73 8.47 -17.79 15.28
CA GLU A 73 8.54 -19.25 15.39
C GLU A 73 7.33 -19.93 14.71
N THR A 74 6.19 -19.24 14.66
CA THR A 74 4.95 -19.74 14.08
C THR A 74 4.55 -18.91 12.86
N ASN A 75 3.89 -19.54 11.88
CA ASN A 75 3.37 -18.82 10.72
C ASN A 75 2.19 -17.93 11.17
N LEU A 76 2.40 -16.61 11.19
CA LEU A 76 1.38 -15.65 11.63
C LEU A 76 0.49 -15.17 10.47
N GLY A 77 0.85 -15.52 9.23
CA GLY A 77 0.23 -15.03 8.01
C GLY A 77 0.85 -13.71 7.53
N ILE A 78 0.73 -13.45 6.22
CA ILE A 78 1.42 -12.33 5.55
C ILE A 78 1.00 -11.00 6.14
N ARG A 79 -0.31 -10.80 6.38
CA ARG A 79 -0.82 -9.55 6.92
C ARG A 79 -0.23 -9.24 8.29
N ARG A 80 -0.25 -10.21 9.21
CA ARG A 80 0.21 -9.99 10.59
C ARG A 80 1.72 -9.89 10.68
N CYS A 81 2.45 -10.78 10.01
CA CYS A 81 3.92 -10.77 10.02
C CYS A 81 4.49 -9.47 9.44
N VAL A 82 3.99 -9.02 8.29
CA VAL A 82 4.49 -7.79 7.66
C VAL A 82 4.12 -6.56 8.50
N SER A 83 2.87 -6.45 8.94
CA SER A 83 2.44 -5.29 9.72
C SER A 83 3.12 -5.19 11.09
N SER A 84 3.24 -6.30 11.82
CA SER A 84 3.94 -6.30 13.11
C SER A 84 5.44 -6.10 12.94
N GLY A 85 6.05 -6.69 11.91
CA GLY A 85 7.46 -6.53 11.59
C GLY A 85 7.84 -5.09 11.25
N ILE A 86 7.03 -4.41 10.43
CA ILE A 86 7.24 -2.99 10.12
C ILE A 86 7.04 -2.13 11.37
N SER A 87 6.01 -2.42 12.18
CA SER A 87 5.75 -1.66 13.41
C SER A 87 6.89 -1.82 14.43
N TRP A 88 7.39 -3.04 14.61
CA TRP A 88 8.56 -3.34 15.43
C TRP A 88 9.80 -2.60 14.92
N ALA A 89 10.04 -2.58 13.60
CA ALA A 89 11.20 -1.89 13.06
C ALA A 89 11.17 -0.38 13.35
N PHE A 90 9.99 0.25 13.30
CA PHE A 90 9.81 1.66 13.66
C PHE A 90 9.96 1.96 15.15
N GLU A 91 10.13 0.97 16.03
CA GLU A 91 10.55 1.20 17.41
C GLU A 91 12.02 1.68 17.48
N PHE A 92 12.85 1.23 16.54
CA PHE A 92 14.29 1.53 16.49
C PHE A 92 14.65 2.67 15.54
N VAL A 93 13.85 2.90 14.50
CA VAL A 93 14.15 3.89 13.45
C VAL A 93 12.96 4.80 13.17
N ASP A 94 13.23 6.05 12.79
CA ASP A 94 12.18 7.01 12.42
C ASP A 94 11.81 6.97 10.93
N GLN A 95 12.69 6.39 10.12
CA GLN A 95 12.50 6.23 8.67
C GLN A 95 13.18 4.95 8.18
N ALA A 96 12.55 4.28 7.23
CA ALA A 96 13.07 3.03 6.71
C ALA A 96 12.66 2.78 5.26
N VAL A 97 13.53 2.08 4.54
CA VAL A 97 13.25 1.46 3.25
C VAL A 97 12.80 0.03 3.49
N VAL A 98 11.60 -0.32 3.06
CA VAL A 98 11.03 -1.66 3.15
C VAL A 98 11.25 -2.40 1.84
N LEU A 99 11.95 -3.53 1.91
CA LEU A 99 12.22 -4.43 0.79
C LEU A 99 11.74 -5.84 1.14
N GLU A 100 11.09 -6.49 0.17
CA GLU A 100 10.72 -7.90 0.28
C GLU A 100 11.78 -8.78 -0.39
N HIS A 101 11.83 -10.05 0.02
CA HIS A 101 12.77 -11.06 -0.49
C HIS A 101 12.76 -11.24 -2.03
N ASP A 102 11.75 -10.77 -2.74
CA ASP A 102 11.60 -10.92 -4.18
C ASP A 102 11.73 -9.59 -4.97
N CYS A 103 12.18 -8.54 -4.30
CA CYS A 103 12.30 -7.20 -4.84
C CYS A 103 13.77 -6.82 -4.99
N VAL A 104 14.30 -6.79 -6.22
CA VAL A 104 15.69 -6.39 -6.50
C VAL A 104 15.74 -4.89 -6.81
N PRO A 105 16.25 -4.05 -5.90
CA PRO A 105 16.41 -2.61 -6.15
C PRO A 105 17.67 -2.32 -6.97
N SER A 106 17.64 -1.24 -7.75
CA SER A 106 18.85 -0.58 -8.27
C SER A 106 19.61 0.08 -7.12
N LEU A 107 20.94 0.25 -7.25
CA LEU A 107 21.74 0.99 -6.26
C LEU A 107 21.29 2.45 -6.13
N SER A 108 20.79 3.04 -7.22
CA SER A 108 20.26 4.41 -7.23
C SER A 108 18.99 4.56 -6.37
N PHE A 109 18.26 3.47 -6.10
CA PHE A 109 17.07 3.46 -5.26
C PHE A 109 17.38 3.92 -3.83
N PHE A 110 18.49 3.48 -3.25
CA PHE A 110 18.85 3.86 -1.88
C PHE A 110 19.19 5.34 -1.77
N GLY A 111 19.93 5.89 -2.74
CA GLY A 111 20.24 7.33 -2.81
C GLY A 111 18.99 8.17 -3.07
N TYR A 112 18.07 7.67 -3.89
CA TYR A 112 16.77 8.27 -4.15
C TYR A 112 15.92 8.34 -2.88
N CYS A 113 15.77 7.22 -2.17
CA CYS A 113 15.06 7.17 -0.89
C CYS A 113 15.72 8.06 0.15
N ALA A 114 17.05 8.04 0.28
CA ALA A 114 17.78 8.89 1.23
C ALA A 114 17.46 10.38 1.04
N SER A 115 17.56 10.84 -0.22
CA SER A 115 17.34 12.25 -0.56
C SER A 115 15.90 12.70 -0.33
N LEU A 116 14.93 11.82 -0.57
CA LEU A 116 13.51 12.13 -0.40
C LEU A 116 13.04 12.00 1.04
N LEU A 117 13.57 11.01 1.77
CA LEU A 117 13.28 10.80 3.17
C LEU A 117 13.70 12.02 4.00
N ASP A 118 14.89 12.56 3.75
CA ASP A 118 15.43 13.77 4.37
C ASP A 118 14.61 15.02 3.96
N ARG A 119 14.31 15.18 2.67
CA ARG A 119 13.58 16.35 2.15
C ARG A 119 12.13 16.45 2.67
N TYR A 120 11.43 15.32 2.77
CA TYR A 120 10.01 15.28 3.14
C TYR A 120 9.76 14.79 4.56
N GLU A 121 10.78 14.78 5.42
CA GLU A 121 10.68 14.34 6.82
C GLU A 121 9.56 15.07 7.58
N ASN A 122 9.40 16.37 7.34
CA ASN A 122 8.42 17.20 8.04
C ASN A 122 7.12 17.46 7.23
N ASP A 123 7.02 16.93 6.00
CA ASP A 123 5.82 17.11 5.17
C ASP A 123 4.83 15.97 5.41
N GLU A 124 3.76 16.25 6.18
CA GLU A 124 2.71 15.27 6.46
C GLU A 124 1.88 14.87 5.25
N ARG A 125 1.93 15.64 4.15
CA ARG A 125 1.20 15.30 2.92
C ARG A 125 1.85 14.11 2.22
N VAL A 126 3.14 13.89 2.42
CA VAL A 126 3.88 12.78 1.82
C VAL A 126 3.97 11.64 2.82
N MET A 127 3.33 10.52 2.49
CA MET A 127 3.27 9.36 3.41
C MET A 127 4.13 8.20 2.93
N MET A 128 4.54 8.20 1.67
CA MET A 128 5.23 7.05 1.07
C MET A 128 6.11 7.49 -0.10
N ILE A 129 7.24 6.82 -0.26
CA ILE A 129 8.09 6.85 -1.44
C ILE A 129 8.08 5.46 -2.05
N SER A 130 7.64 5.32 -3.29
CA SER A 130 7.72 4.06 -4.02
C SER A 130 9.02 3.98 -4.82
N GLY A 131 9.54 2.77 -5.04
CA GLY A 131 10.63 2.51 -5.99
C GLY A 131 10.15 2.17 -7.39
N GLN A 132 8.85 2.24 -7.66
CA GLN A 132 8.25 1.57 -8.81
C GLN A 132 7.61 2.54 -9.78
N ASN A 133 7.72 2.27 -11.08
CA ASN A 133 6.91 2.97 -12.06
C ASN A 133 6.13 1.99 -12.94
N HIS A 134 4.81 1.97 -12.74
CA HIS A 134 3.87 1.12 -13.48
C HIS A 134 3.36 1.75 -14.78
N LEU A 135 3.91 2.89 -15.19
CA LEU A 135 3.51 3.60 -16.41
C LEU A 135 4.31 3.16 -17.65
N PHE A 136 5.17 2.15 -17.56
CA PHE A 136 5.87 1.53 -18.71
C PHE A 136 6.57 2.56 -19.63
N GLY A 137 7.21 3.58 -19.04
CA GLY A 137 7.87 4.66 -19.80
C GLY A 137 6.92 5.69 -20.43
N HIS A 138 5.61 5.60 -20.20
CA HIS A 138 4.64 6.60 -20.67
C HIS A 138 4.53 7.85 -19.79
N ALA A 139 5.14 7.84 -18.60
CA ALA A 139 5.32 9.07 -17.82
C ALA A 139 6.60 9.77 -18.25
N THR A 140 6.54 10.53 -19.34
CA THR A 140 7.56 11.52 -19.62
C THR A 140 7.38 12.68 -18.62
N THR A 141 8.25 12.73 -17.61
CA THR A 141 8.37 13.89 -16.71
C THR A 141 9.68 14.60 -16.95
N ALA A 142 9.65 15.94 -16.86
CA ALA A 142 10.87 16.73 -16.80
C ALA A 142 11.60 16.54 -15.45
N ASP A 143 10.85 16.19 -14.40
CA ASP A 143 11.35 15.92 -13.06
C ASP A 143 11.73 14.44 -12.87
N SER A 144 12.62 14.16 -11.92
CA SER A 144 13.08 12.79 -11.61
C SER A 144 11.99 11.93 -10.95
N TYR A 145 10.96 12.55 -10.39
CA TYR A 145 9.82 11.88 -9.76
C TYR A 145 8.56 12.74 -9.82
N TYR A 146 7.41 12.11 -9.58
CA TYR A 146 6.10 12.78 -9.49
C TYR A 146 5.33 12.31 -8.26
N PHE A 147 4.33 13.09 -7.85
CA PHE A 147 3.40 12.68 -6.81
C PHE A 147 2.19 11.99 -7.43
N SER A 148 1.84 10.82 -6.90
CA SER A 148 0.65 10.04 -7.24
C SER A 148 -0.26 9.94 -6.03
N ARG A 149 -1.57 9.82 -6.27
CA ARG A 149 -2.54 9.43 -5.23
C ARG A 149 -2.57 7.93 -5.04
N TYR A 150 -2.08 7.17 -6.02
CA TYR A 150 -2.00 5.72 -5.94
C TYR A 150 -0.71 5.33 -5.25
N PRO A 151 -0.80 4.71 -4.07
CA PRO A 151 0.38 4.17 -3.46
C PRO A 151 0.75 2.88 -4.19
N HIS A 152 1.91 2.88 -4.81
CA HIS A 152 2.49 1.68 -5.42
C HIS A 152 3.20 0.87 -4.34
N VAL A 153 2.42 0.31 -3.41
CA VAL A 153 2.91 -0.55 -2.33
C VAL A 153 2.87 -1.95 -2.87
N MET A 154 3.88 -2.37 -3.62
CA MET A 154 3.98 -3.76 -4.01
C MET A 154 5.45 -4.18 -3.95
N TRP A 155 6.38 -3.43 -4.55
CA TRP A 155 7.78 -3.87 -4.63
C TRP A 155 8.77 -2.75 -4.31
N GLY A 156 9.25 -2.73 -3.06
CA GLY A 156 10.27 -1.79 -2.59
C GLY A 156 9.78 -0.35 -2.43
N TRP A 157 9.76 0.13 -1.19
CA TRP A 157 9.25 1.45 -0.86
C TRP A 157 9.93 1.97 0.40
N ALA A 158 9.73 3.24 0.72
CA ALA A 158 10.20 3.85 1.94
C ALA A 158 9.09 4.66 2.61
N THR A 159 9.12 4.70 3.93
CA THR A 159 8.19 5.49 4.73
C THR A 159 8.82 5.90 6.03
N TRP A 160 8.06 6.67 6.80
CA TRP A 160 8.45 7.19 8.09
C TRP A 160 7.53 6.68 9.18
N LYS A 161 8.06 6.61 10.40
CA LYS A 161 7.33 6.26 11.61
C LYS A 161 6.07 7.10 11.79
N ARG A 162 6.13 8.41 11.53
CA ARG A 162 4.96 9.32 11.62
C ARG A 162 3.83 8.92 10.66
N ALA A 163 4.17 8.42 9.47
CA ALA A 163 3.20 8.02 8.47
C ALA A 163 2.64 6.64 8.81
N TRP A 164 3.52 5.71 9.20
CA TRP A 164 3.13 4.36 9.61
C TRP A 164 2.29 4.35 10.90
N ALA A 165 2.49 5.29 11.81
CA ALA A 165 1.64 5.44 13.01
C ALA A 165 0.16 5.69 12.68
N LYS A 166 -0.15 6.14 11.46
CA LYS A 166 -1.53 6.33 10.97
C LYS A 166 -2.12 5.06 10.33
N TYR A 167 -1.36 3.96 10.29
CA TYR A 167 -1.79 2.69 9.71
C TYR A 167 -2.89 2.03 10.54
N ASP A 168 -4.04 1.81 9.90
CA ASP A 168 -5.19 1.15 10.50
C ASP A 168 -5.40 -0.22 9.86
N VAL A 169 -4.91 -1.26 10.56
CA VAL A 169 -5.04 -2.68 10.14
C VAL A 169 -6.51 -3.10 10.05
N ASN A 170 -7.36 -2.62 10.96
CA ASN A 170 -8.75 -3.06 11.09
C ASN A 170 -9.73 -2.24 10.24
N MET A 171 -9.27 -1.11 9.69
CA MET A 171 -10.09 -0.16 8.96
C MET A 171 -11.33 0.25 9.76
N GLU A 172 -11.16 0.58 11.04
CA GLU A 172 -12.28 0.82 11.97
C GLU A 172 -13.17 1.98 11.50
N ARG A 173 -12.57 2.98 10.85
CA ARG A 173 -13.27 4.15 10.31
C ARG A 173 -13.89 3.93 8.92
N TRP A 174 -13.73 2.74 8.33
CA TRP A 174 -14.24 2.45 6.98
C TRP A 174 -15.75 2.64 6.85
N PRO A 175 -16.60 2.17 7.79
CA PRO A 175 -18.04 2.36 7.69
C PRO A 175 -18.44 3.84 7.59
N GLU A 176 -17.78 4.70 8.38
CA GLU A 176 -18.03 6.16 8.37
C GLU A 176 -17.56 6.80 7.07
N ILE A 177 -16.34 6.50 6.63
CA ILE A 177 -15.77 7.05 5.40
C ILE A 177 -16.60 6.66 4.17
N ARG A 178 -17.04 5.39 4.14
CA ARG A 178 -17.94 4.85 3.12
C ARG A 178 -19.30 5.56 3.14
N ASP A 179 -19.89 5.74 4.32
CA ASP A 179 -21.23 6.34 4.44
C ASP A 179 -21.22 7.85 4.14
N ARG A 180 -20.13 8.55 4.49
CA ARG A 180 -19.88 9.96 4.13
C ARG A 180 -19.40 10.14 2.69
N LYS A 181 -19.07 9.06 1.98
CA LYS A 181 -18.57 9.05 0.60
C LYS A 181 -17.31 9.90 0.40
N LEU A 182 -16.40 9.93 1.38
CA LEU A 182 -15.21 10.81 1.29
C LEU A 182 -14.32 10.43 0.11
N PHE A 183 -14.22 9.14 -0.23
CA PHE A 183 -13.49 8.69 -1.41
C PHE A 183 -14.11 9.09 -2.75
N ASP A 184 -15.36 9.56 -2.77
CA ASP A 184 -15.96 10.04 -4.02
C ASP A 184 -15.27 11.31 -4.56
N GLN A 185 -14.57 12.05 -3.70
CA GLN A 185 -13.77 13.23 -4.06
C GLN A 185 -12.40 12.87 -4.66
N PHE A 186 -11.92 11.64 -4.40
CA PHE A 186 -10.60 11.19 -4.83
C PHE A 186 -10.62 10.61 -6.24
N PHE A 187 -11.73 9.97 -6.62
CA PHE A 187 -11.86 9.24 -7.87
C PHE A 187 -12.92 9.88 -8.76
N PRO A 188 -12.54 10.58 -9.85
CA PRO A 188 -13.50 11.22 -10.75
C PRO A 188 -14.38 10.16 -11.44
N ALA A 189 -13.81 9.01 -11.82
CA ALA A 189 -14.54 7.95 -12.50
C ALA A 189 -15.45 7.17 -11.55
N ARG A 190 -16.75 7.07 -11.87
CA ARG A 190 -17.71 6.26 -11.08
C ARG A 190 -17.32 4.78 -11.02
N ARG A 191 -16.77 4.25 -12.11
CA ARG A 191 -16.37 2.84 -12.18
C ARG A 191 -15.25 2.53 -11.19
N GLU A 192 -14.33 3.47 -11.03
CA GLU A 192 -13.20 3.36 -10.12
C GLU A 192 -13.62 3.43 -8.66
N ARG A 193 -14.51 4.37 -8.32
CA ARG A 193 -15.12 4.48 -6.99
C ARG A 193 -15.70 3.15 -6.52
N TYR A 194 -16.54 2.53 -7.34
CA TYR A 194 -17.21 1.29 -6.95
C TYR A 194 -16.26 0.09 -6.90
N TYR A 195 -15.21 0.09 -7.71
CA TYR A 195 -14.19 -0.95 -7.66
C TYR A 195 -13.42 -0.91 -6.35
N TRP A 196 -12.88 0.26 -5.98
CA TRP A 196 -12.14 0.41 -4.72
C TRP A 196 -13.02 0.19 -3.50
N GLU A 197 -14.25 0.71 -3.51
CA GLU A 197 -15.20 0.44 -2.44
C GLU A 197 -15.54 -1.05 -2.32
N SER A 198 -15.61 -1.78 -3.43
CA SER A 198 -15.83 -3.21 -3.39
C SER A 198 -14.64 -3.98 -2.81
N ILE A 199 -13.41 -3.58 -3.12
CA ILE A 199 -12.21 -4.20 -2.55
C ILE A 199 -12.16 -3.96 -1.05
N PHE A 200 -12.28 -2.71 -0.61
CA PHE A 200 -12.23 -2.41 0.82
C PHE A 200 -13.36 -3.07 1.60
N GLN A 201 -14.59 -3.07 1.08
CA GLN A 201 -15.71 -3.68 1.77
C GLN A 201 -15.61 -5.21 1.80
N TYR A 202 -15.38 -5.86 0.66
CA TYR A 202 -15.54 -7.31 0.53
C TYR A 202 -14.23 -8.09 0.66
N ALA A 203 -13.09 -7.53 0.23
CA ALA A 203 -11.80 -8.21 0.31
C ALA A 203 -11.13 -7.96 1.66
N VAL A 204 -11.16 -6.71 2.15
CA VAL A 204 -10.37 -6.30 3.32
C VAL A 204 -11.19 -6.28 4.60
N TYR A 205 -12.29 -5.51 4.64
CA TYR A 205 -13.10 -5.32 5.85
C TYR A 205 -13.85 -6.59 6.27
N GLU A 206 -14.37 -7.34 5.30
CA GLU A 206 -14.97 -8.66 5.55
C GLU A 206 -13.93 -9.79 5.74
N GLY A 207 -12.62 -9.47 5.68
CA GLY A 207 -11.53 -10.40 6.00
C GLY A 207 -11.33 -11.53 4.99
N LYS A 208 -11.78 -11.38 3.75
CA LYS A 208 -11.68 -12.44 2.73
C LYS A 208 -10.27 -12.60 2.14
N VAL A 209 -9.42 -11.59 2.29
CA VAL A 209 -8.07 -11.58 1.75
C VAL A 209 -7.09 -11.17 2.84
N ASP A 210 -6.09 -12.01 3.08
CA ASP A 210 -5.02 -11.77 4.05
C ASP A 210 -3.88 -10.95 3.43
N THR A 211 -4.13 -9.67 3.18
CA THR A 211 -3.18 -8.72 2.58
C THR A 211 -3.02 -7.48 3.46
N TRP A 212 -1.80 -6.97 3.57
CA TRP A 212 -1.49 -5.74 4.31
C TRP A 212 -1.55 -4.49 3.41
N ASP A 213 -1.24 -4.62 2.12
CA ASP A 213 -1.13 -3.48 1.21
C ASP A 213 -2.41 -2.66 1.11
N TYR A 214 -3.57 -3.29 0.94
CA TYR A 214 -4.84 -2.57 0.81
C TYR A 214 -5.21 -1.79 2.09
N GLN A 215 -4.79 -2.24 3.26
CA GLN A 215 -4.98 -1.48 4.51
C GLN A 215 -4.13 -0.21 4.51
N TRP A 216 -2.92 -0.30 3.95
CA TRP A 216 -2.03 0.85 3.82
C TRP A 216 -2.58 1.86 2.79
N PHE A 217 -3.13 1.37 1.68
CA PHE A 217 -3.80 2.22 0.68
C PHE A 217 -4.95 3.01 1.32
N TYR A 218 -5.79 2.31 2.08
CA TYR A 218 -6.88 2.93 2.80
C TYR A 218 -6.36 3.98 3.81
N SER A 219 -5.32 3.66 4.57
CA SER A 219 -4.74 4.56 5.57
C SER A 219 -4.18 5.83 4.92
N MET A 220 -3.50 5.70 3.79
CA MET A 220 -3.02 6.86 3.02
C MET A 220 -4.19 7.72 2.51
N TRP A 221 -5.22 7.12 1.92
CA TRP A 221 -6.35 7.88 1.39
C TRP A 221 -7.21 8.51 2.48
N ALA A 222 -7.38 7.85 3.62
CA ALA A 222 -8.08 8.40 4.77
C ALA A 222 -7.39 9.66 5.32
N ASN A 223 -6.07 9.78 5.14
CA ASN A 223 -5.26 10.93 5.55
C ASN A 223 -4.92 11.88 4.40
N SER A 224 -5.50 11.70 3.21
CA SER A 224 -5.17 12.49 2.00
C SER A 224 -3.67 12.48 1.64
N GLY A 225 -2.97 11.39 1.98
CA GLY A 225 -1.55 11.22 1.73
C GLY A 225 -1.21 11.02 0.25
N LEU A 226 -0.04 11.50 -0.14
CA LEU A 226 0.56 11.35 -1.46
C LEU A 226 1.70 10.32 -1.42
N CYS A 227 1.86 9.62 -2.54
CA CYS A 227 2.97 8.73 -2.82
C CYS A 227 3.94 9.42 -3.78
N VAL A 228 5.24 9.34 -3.49
CA VAL A 228 6.29 9.77 -4.42
C VAL A 228 6.64 8.61 -5.33
N THR A 229 6.49 8.79 -6.64
CA THR A 229 6.74 7.76 -7.65
C THR A 229 7.87 8.20 -8.57
N PRO A 230 8.89 7.35 -8.81
CA PRO A 230 10.00 7.71 -9.67
C PRO A 230 9.56 7.78 -11.13
N ALA A 231 10.25 8.61 -11.93
CA ALA A 231 10.01 8.70 -13.36
C ALA A 231 10.41 7.42 -14.12
N ILE A 232 11.37 6.66 -13.57
CA ILE A 232 11.81 5.36 -14.08
C ILE A 232 11.57 4.29 -13.02
N ASN A 233 11.52 3.02 -13.43
CA ASN A 233 11.34 1.94 -12.47
C ASN A 233 12.67 1.60 -11.79
N LEU A 234 12.74 1.70 -10.45
CA LEU A 234 13.99 1.48 -9.69
C LEU A 234 14.04 0.11 -9.02
N VAL A 235 12.92 -0.61 -8.96
CA VAL A 235 12.82 -1.92 -8.30
C VAL A 235 12.21 -2.94 -9.25
N ARG A 236 12.92 -4.05 -9.47
CA ARG A 236 12.46 -5.18 -10.27
C ARG A 236 11.95 -6.29 -9.36
N ASN A 237 10.69 -6.72 -9.56
CA ASN A 237 10.19 -7.91 -8.88
C ASN A 237 10.60 -9.18 -9.66
N ILE A 238 11.28 -10.09 -8.97
CA ILE A 238 11.71 -11.40 -9.49
C ILE A 238 10.86 -12.57 -8.93
N GLY A 239 9.94 -12.30 -8.02
CA GLY A 239 9.07 -13.29 -7.35
C GLY A 239 7.79 -13.66 -8.08
N LEU A 240 7.56 -13.11 -9.27
CA LEU A 240 6.41 -13.40 -10.15
C LEU A 240 6.43 -14.81 -10.77
N ASP A 241 7.14 -15.78 -10.18
CA ASP A 241 7.25 -17.18 -10.58
C ASP A 241 6.03 -18.03 -10.18
N ALA A 242 5.97 -19.27 -10.70
CA ALA A 242 4.82 -20.18 -10.55
C ALA A 242 4.41 -20.46 -9.09
N GLU A 243 5.31 -20.23 -8.14
CA GLU A 243 5.07 -20.40 -6.70
C GLU A 243 4.53 -19.13 -6.01
N ALA A 244 4.21 -18.06 -6.74
CA ALA A 244 3.77 -16.79 -6.15
C ALA A 244 2.42 -16.93 -5.43
N THR A 245 2.41 -16.58 -4.14
CA THR A 245 1.26 -16.75 -3.24
C THR A 245 0.06 -15.88 -3.61
N HIS A 246 0.29 -14.72 -4.25
CA HIS A 246 -0.79 -13.76 -4.58
C HIS A 246 -0.78 -13.24 -6.03
N THR A 247 0.31 -13.41 -6.79
CA THR A 247 0.48 -12.90 -8.16
C THR A 247 0.46 -14.03 -9.20
N ASN A 248 -0.54 -14.91 -9.11
CA ASN A 248 -0.69 -16.04 -10.03
C ASN A 248 -1.66 -15.73 -11.21
N THR A 249 -1.95 -14.45 -11.46
CA THR A 249 -2.77 -14.10 -12.62
C THR A 249 -1.90 -13.84 -13.85
N LYS A 250 -2.40 -14.23 -15.03
CA LYS A 250 -1.77 -13.99 -16.35
C LYS A 250 -1.40 -12.51 -16.60
N TYR A 251 -1.93 -11.59 -15.79
CA TYR A 251 -1.79 -10.14 -15.92
C TYR A 251 -0.64 -9.55 -15.10
N ASP A 252 -0.26 -10.19 -13.99
CA ASP A 252 0.90 -9.77 -13.19
C ASP A 252 2.23 -10.01 -13.94
N LYS A 253 2.21 -10.92 -14.91
CA LYS A 253 3.35 -11.24 -15.78
C LYS A 253 3.84 -10.07 -16.65
N ILE A 254 3.00 -9.06 -16.91
CA ILE A 254 3.41 -7.88 -17.68
C ILE A 254 4.43 -7.05 -16.88
N TYR A 255 4.31 -7.05 -15.55
CA TYR A 255 5.26 -6.35 -14.69
C TYR A 255 6.63 -7.03 -14.60
N ARG A 256 6.76 -8.30 -15.03
CA ARG A 256 8.07 -8.96 -15.19
C ARG A 256 8.97 -8.27 -16.22
N VAL A 257 8.37 -7.53 -17.16
CA VAL A 257 9.11 -6.82 -18.22
C VAL A 257 9.78 -5.55 -17.69
N LEU A 258 9.38 -5.06 -16.51
CA LEU A 258 9.97 -3.87 -15.91
C LEU A 258 11.35 -4.21 -15.35
N ALA A 259 12.38 -3.73 -16.04
CA ALA A 259 13.74 -3.72 -15.51
C ALA A 259 13.88 -2.65 -14.40
N ALA A 260 14.86 -2.84 -13.52
CA ALA A 260 15.31 -1.77 -12.65
C ALA A 260 16.33 -0.95 -13.43
N ASP A 261 15.99 0.30 -13.72
CA ASP A 261 16.87 1.26 -14.37
C ASP A 261 17.55 2.15 -13.32
N ASP A 262 18.74 2.65 -13.66
CA ASP A 262 19.48 3.56 -12.81
C ASP A 262 19.06 5.01 -13.04
N LEU A 263 18.81 5.73 -11.94
CA LEU A 263 18.51 7.15 -11.97
C LEU A 263 19.78 7.97 -11.77
N SER A 264 19.99 8.97 -12.64
CA SER A 264 21.06 9.94 -12.45
C SER A 264 20.77 10.84 -11.24
N LEU A 265 21.74 10.94 -10.34
CA LEU A 265 21.74 11.87 -9.21
C LEU A 265 22.61 13.10 -9.61
N PRO A 266 22.25 14.34 -9.21
CA PRO A 266 21.20 14.72 -8.26
C PRO A 266 19.78 14.73 -8.86
N LEU A 267 18.78 14.56 -7.99
CA LEU A 267 17.37 14.51 -8.39
C LEU A 267 16.85 15.91 -8.78
N THR A 268 16.08 15.96 -9.86
CA THR A 268 15.25 17.13 -10.20
C THR A 268 13.92 17.03 -9.46
N HIS A 269 13.68 17.99 -8.57
CA HIS A 269 12.49 18.01 -7.73
C HIS A 269 11.34 18.80 -8.40
N PRO A 270 10.10 18.26 -8.41
CA PRO A 270 8.94 19.01 -8.84
C PRO A 270 8.70 20.23 -7.93
N LYS A 271 8.36 21.37 -8.55
CA LYS A 271 8.14 22.65 -7.85
C LYS A 271 6.95 22.63 -6.89
N MET A 272 5.97 21.74 -7.13
CA MET A 272 4.75 21.64 -6.34
C MET A 272 4.52 20.21 -5.85
N VAL A 273 4.07 20.09 -4.61
CA VAL A 273 3.64 18.83 -4.00
C VAL A 273 2.16 18.63 -4.31
N LEU A 274 1.87 18.23 -5.55
CA LEU A 274 0.52 17.99 -6.05
C LEU A 274 0.48 16.72 -6.89
N ALA A 275 -0.58 15.93 -6.69
CA ALA A 275 -0.83 14.73 -7.47
C ALA A 275 -0.97 15.05 -8.97
N SER A 276 -0.27 14.28 -9.80
CA SER A 276 -0.36 14.38 -11.26
C SER A 276 -1.64 13.69 -11.76
N SER A 277 -2.75 14.42 -11.87
CA SER A 277 -4.04 13.85 -12.30
C SER A 277 -3.97 13.09 -13.63
N ASP A 278 -3.14 13.52 -14.58
CA ASP A 278 -3.02 12.84 -15.89
C ASP A 278 -2.38 11.45 -15.75
N LYS A 279 -1.37 11.34 -14.87
CA LYS A 279 -0.66 10.09 -14.60
C LYS A 279 -1.52 9.15 -13.76
N ASP A 280 -2.21 9.69 -12.76
CA ASP A 280 -3.18 8.94 -11.95
C ASP A 280 -4.29 8.35 -12.84
N GLN A 281 -4.77 9.11 -13.83
CA GLN A 281 -5.78 8.61 -14.78
C GLN A 281 -5.22 7.53 -15.71
N LEU A 282 -3.97 7.66 -16.16
CA LEU A 282 -3.32 6.64 -16.97
C LEU A 282 -3.11 5.35 -16.18
N GLU A 283 -2.62 5.48 -14.94
CA GLU A 283 -2.45 4.37 -14.01
C GLU A 283 -3.78 3.68 -13.74
N ALA A 284 -4.83 4.43 -13.43
CA ALA A 284 -6.18 3.93 -13.27
C ALA A 284 -6.60 3.11 -14.49
N LYS A 285 -6.47 3.67 -15.71
CA LYS A 285 -6.84 2.97 -16.95
C LYS A 285 -6.06 1.67 -17.13
N LEU A 286 -4.76 1.69 -16.88
CA LEU A 286 -3.90 0.50 -16.95
C LEU A 286 -4.39 -0.55 -15.94
N ARG A 287 -4.46 -0.18 -14.64
CA ARG A 287 -4.90 -1.07 -13.56
C ARG A 287 -6.30 -1.63 -13.82
N PHE A 288 -7.25 -0.80 -14.29
CA PHE A 288 -8.58 -1.25 -14.67
C PHE A 288 -8.58 -2.16 -15.89
N SER A 289 -7.83 -1.85 -16.94
CA SER A 289 -7.73 -2.70 -18.12
C SER A 289 -7.24 -4.09 -17.75
N TYR A 290 -6.31 -4.19 -16.78
CA TYR A 290 -5.75 -5.46 -16.34
C TYR A 290 -6.67 -6.21 -15.36
N HIS A 291 -7.25 -5.54 -14.36
CA HIS A 291 -8.08 -6.18 -13.34
C HIS A 291 -9.53 -6.43 -13.78
N THR A 292 -9.97 -5.85 -14.92
CA THR A 292 -11.34 -6.03 -15.43
C THR A 292 -11.46 -6.94 -16.66
N ARG A 293 -10.38 -7.60 -17.07
CA ARG A 293 -10.40 -8.62 -18.13
C ARG A 293 -10.60 -10.03 -17.53
N GLY A 294 -11.49 -10.83 -18.11
CA GLY A 294 -11.78 -12.20 -17.69
C GLY A 294 -12.79 -12.33 -16.52
N LEU A 295 -12.74 -13.48 -15.82
CA LEU A 295 -13.65 -13.84 -14.71
C LEU A 295 -13.52 -12.92 -13.50
N LEU A 296 -12.33 -12.37 -13.25
CA LEU A 296 -12.13 -11.33 -12.23
C LEU A 296 -12.91 -10.06 -12.58
N GLY A 297 -12.95 -9.69 -13.86
CA GLY A 297 -13.73 -8.54 -14.33
C GLY A 297 -15.24 -8.72 -14.21
N THR A 298 -15.77 -9.92 -14.37
CA THR A 298 -17.21 -10.19 -14.11
C THR A 298 -17.50 -10.19 -12.62
N TYR A 299 -16.61 -10.76 -11.80
CA TYR A 299 -16.71 -10.73 -10.34
C TYR A 299 -16.67 -9.30 -9.78
N PHE A 300 -15.70 -8.48 -10.19
CA PHE A 300 -15.62 -7.08 -9.78
C PHE A 300 -16.79 -6.24 -10.30
N ARG A 301 -17.33 -6.54 -11.50
CA ARG A 301 -18.57 -5.91 -11.99
C ARG A 301 -19.78 -6.27 -11.13
N TYR A 302 -19.87 -7.53 -10.69
CA TYR A 302 -20.91 -7.98 -9.78
C TYR A 302 -20.79 -7.32 -8.39
N LEU A 303 -19.59 -7.26 -7.83
CA LEU A 303 -19.36 -6.58 -6.56
C LEU A 303 -19.65 -5.07 -6.67
N ALA A 304 -19.21 -4.42 -7.76
CA ALA A 304 -19.54 -3.02 -8.01
C ALA A 304 -21.06 -2.79 -8.15
N LEU A 305 -21.80 -3.75 -8.74
CA LEU A 305 -23.26 -3.70 -8.80
C LEU A 305 -23.87 -3.83 -7.40
N LYS A 306 -23.37 -4.75 -6.56
CA LYS A 306 -23.78 -4.87 -5.16
C LYS A 306 -23.56 -3.58 -4.37
N VAL A 307 -22.42 -2.92 -4.56
CA VAL A 307 -22.13 -1.62 -3.95
C VAL A 307 -23.10 -0.54 -4.46
N ARG A 308 -23.40 -0.51 -5.76
CA ARG A 308 -24.39 0.43 -6.31
C ARG A 308 -25.78 0.23 -5.70
N VAL A 309 -26.23 -1.01 -5.62
CA VAL A 309 -27.52 -1.36 -5.02
C VAL A 309 -27.54 -1.00 -3.54
N SER A 310 -26.47 -1.32 -2.79
CA SER A 310 -26.40 -1.00 -1.36
C SER A 310 -26.41 0.52 -1.11
N ARG A 311 -25.69 1.31 -1.92
CA ARG A 311 -25.74 2.78 -1.88
C ARG A 311 -27.15 3.30 -2.19
N ALA A 312 -27.83 2.75 -3.20
CA ALA A 312 -29.20 3.14 -3.56
C ALA A 312 -30.20 2.82 -2.43
N VAL A 313 -30.15 1.61 -1.88
CA VAL A 313 -31.00 1.19 -0.75
C VAL A 313 -30.75 2.07 0.49
N ARG A 314 -29.49 2.41 0.79
CA ARG A 314 -29.17 3.32 1.90
C ARG A 314 -29.64 4.74 1.66
N GLN A 315 -29.54 5.27 0.43
CA GLN A 315 -30.09 6.58 0.09
C GLN A 315 -31.62 6.61 0.26
N ILE A 316 -32.32 5.56 -0.14
CA ILE A 316 -33.77 5.42 0.06
C ILE A 316 -34.08 5.37 1.57
N ARG A 317 -33.34 4.57 2.35
CA ARG A 317 -33.51 4.46 3.81
C ARG A 317 -33.23 5.79 4.54
N ASN A 318 -32.20 6.53 4.12
CA ASN A 318 -31.86 7.82 4.71
C ASN A 318 -32.89 8.91 4.32
N ARG A 319 -33.42 8.88 3.09
CA ARG A 319 -34.55 9.74 2.69
C ARG A 319 -35.81 9.43 3.48
N GLN A 320 -36.11 8.15 3.72
CA GLN A 320 -37.23 7.72 4.56
C GLN A 320 -37.05 8.11 6.04
N ARG A 321 -35.83 8.05 6.59
CA ARG A 321 -35.54 8.55 7.95
C ARG A 321 -35.68 10.08 8.04
N SER A 322 -35.18 10.81 7.04
CA SER A 322 -35.33 12.27 6.99
C SER A 322 -36.78 12.73 6.79
N SER A 323 -37.62 11.96 6.08
CA SER A 323 -39.05 12.27 5.95
C SER A 323 -39.85 11.90 7.20
N ARG A 324 -39.45 10.85 7.93
CA ARG A 324 -40.06 10.46 9.21
C ARG A 324 -39.77 11.45 10.33
N ASN A 325 -38.58 12.06 10.35
CA ASN A 325 -38.23 13.16 11.26
C ASN A 325 -38.81 14.54 10.85
N ARG A 326 -39.40 14.65 9.66
CA ARG A 326 -40.11 15.86 9.19
C ARG A 326 -41.64 15.76 9.32
N ARG A 327 -42.18 14.72 9.96
CA ARG A 327 -43.61 14.71 10.31
C ARG A 327 -43.82 15.76 11.42
N PRO A 328 -44.73 16.73 11.25
CA PRO A 328 -45.09 17.65 12.33
C PRO A 328 -45.63 16.84 13.50
N ARG A 329 -45.26 17.21 14.73
CA ARG A 329 -45.99 16.75 15.92
C ARG A 329 -47.46 17.14 15.74
N PRO A 330 -48.43 16.23 15.97
CA PRO A 330 -49.83 16.58 15.84
C PRO A 330 -50.18 17.64 16.89
N ASP A 331 -50.90 18.66 16.45
CA ASP A 331 -51.31 19.83 17.22
C ASP A 331 -51.86 19.48 18.60
N SER A 332 -51.28 20.10 19.63
CA SER A 332 -51.86 20.17 20.97
C SER A 332 -53.12 21.05 20.93
N LYS A 333 -54.26 20.46 20.55
CA LYS A 333 -55.57 20.98 20.95
C LYS A 333 -55.79 20.64 22.42
N VAL A 334 -55.41 21.53 23.33
CA VAL A 334 -55.94 21.54 24.70
C VAL A 334 -56.18 22.98 25.16
N ALA A 335 -57.48 23.31 25.23
CA ALA A 335 -58.16 24.21 26.15
C ALA A 335 -57.54 25.60 26.46
N GLN A 336 -58.11 26.65 25.86
CA GLN A 336 -58.31 27.92 26.55
C GLN A 336 -59.80 28.11 26.79
N THR A 337 -60.21 27.82 28.02
CA THR A 337 -61.52 28.12 28.58
C THR A 337 -61.38 29.44 29.35
N ARG A 338 -62.21 30.42 28.98
CA ARG A 338 -62.73 31.55 29.79
C ARG A 338 -61.74 32.48 30.53
N ALA A 339 -61.79 33.77 30.20
CA ALA A 339 -62.41 34.77 31.08
C ALA A 339 -62.61 36.09 30.33
N SER A 340 -63.87 36.52 30.27
CA SER A 340 -64.33 37.84 29.86
C SER A 340 -64.97 38.47 31.10
N GLN A 341 -64.36 39.53 31.62
CA GLN A 341 -64.92 40.72 32.29
C GLN A 341 -63.84 41.39 33.15
#